data_AF-A0A1G7F714-F1
#
_entry.id   AF-A0A1G7F714-F1
#
_cell.length_a   1.000
_cell.length_b   1.000
_cell.length_c   1.000
_cell.angle_alpha   90.00
_cell.angle_beta   90.00
_cell.angle_gamma   90.00
#
_symmetry.space_group_name_H-M   'P 1'
#
loop_
_entity.id
_entity.type
_entity.pdbx_description
1 polymer ?
#
loop_
_entity_poly.entity_id
_entity_poly.type
_entity_poly.pdbx_seq_one_letter_code
_entity_poly.pdbx_strand_id
1 'polypeptide(L)'
;MHNIIKIAAVAAVALTASSASAQMDAEMSRILDAAMPYMHHSCESVLANYGEDENQVAEIVRLMVAVSLFNREYNIEAMFPDETERATLKDKFTAALEEKCEADPNTLLAGAVDAAVEDAVH
;
A
#
# COMPACT_ATOMS: atom_id res chain seq x y z
N MET A 1 49.44 -30.29 42.22
CA MET A 1 49.96 -28.92 42.03
C MET A 1 49.83 -28.58 40.55
N HIS A 2 49.18 -27.44 40.25
CA HIS A 2 49.08 -26.74 38.94
C HIS A 2 48.25 -27.41 37.82
N ASN A 3 47.35 -26.77 37.08
CA ASN A 3 46.63 -25.50 37.17
C ASN A 3 45.63 -25.41 35.98
N ILE A 4 44.48 -24.76 36.20
CA ILE A 4 43.76 -23.85 35.27
C ILE A 4 42.84 -24.40 34.14
N ILE A 5 41.58 -23.99 34.29
CA ILE A 5 40.42 -23.85 33.40
C ILE A 5 40.72 -23.13 32.06
N LYS A 6 40.01 -23.50 30.96
CA LYS A 6 39.50 -22.62 29.86
C LYS A 6 38.70 -23.45 28.85
N ILE A 7 37.37 -23.49 28.91
CA ILE A 7 36.42 -22.70 28.08
C ILE A 7 36.72 -22.73 26.57
N ALA A 8 35.80 -23.35 25.80
CA ALA A 8 35.34 -22.80 24.52
C ALA A 8 34.02 -23.49 24.11
N ALA A 9 32.89 -22.87 24.48
CA ALA A 9 31.61 -23.10 23.82
C ALA A 9 31.72 -22.55 22.39
N VAL A 10 31.50 -23.39 21.38
CA VAL A 10 31.37 -22.93 19.99
C VAL A 10 29.92 -22.50 19.79
N ALA A 11 29.77 -21.19 19.66
CA ALA A 11 28.52 -20.47 19.49
C ALA A 11 27.72 -20.98 18.29
N ALA A 12 26.44 -21.26 18.51
CA ALA A 12 25.42 -21.26 17.47
C ALA A 12 25.32 -19.82 16.94
N VAL A 13 25.97 -19.54 15.81
CA VAL A 13 25.88 -18.24 15.14
C VAL A 13 24.50 -18.13 14.49
N ALA A 14 23.83 -17.06 14.86
CA ALA A 14 22.46 -16.70 14.58
C ALA A 14 22.10 -16.73 13.08
N LEU A 15 21.09 -17.54 12.75
CA LEU A 15 20.24 -17.39 11.57
C LEU A 15 19.04 -16.50 11.96
N THR A 16 19.24 -15.21 12.13
CA THR A 16 18.13 -14.27 12.39
C THR A 16 18.34 -12.98 11.62
N ALA A 17 18.21 -13.03 10.29
CA ALA A 17 18.18 -11.82 9.45
C ALA A 17 17.16 -11.89 8.31
N SER A 18 16.19 -12.80 8.35
CA SER A 18 15.26 -13.06 7.23
C SER A 18 13.80 -12.68 7.53
N SER A 19 13.49 -12.16 8.71
CA SER A 19 12.10 -11.91 9.13
C SER A 19 11.49 -10.65 8.51
N ALA A 20 12.30 -9.65 8.13
CA ALA A 20 11.77 -8.38 7.61
C ALA A 20 11.12 -8.51 6.22
N SER A 21 11.72 -9.28 5.31
CA SER A 21 11.15 -9.50 3.96
C SER A 21 9.89 -10.36 4.01
N ALA A 22 9.87 -11.40 4.85
CA ALA A 22 8.70 -12.27 5.00
C ALA A 22 7.47 -11.54 5.58
N GLN A 23 7.68 -10.50 6.40
CA GLN A 23 6.60 -9.70 6.96
C GLN A 23 5.95 -8.75 5.94
N MET A 24 6.75 -8.10 5.09
CA MET A 24 6.21 -7.24 4.03
C MET A 24 5.46 -8.06 2.97
N ASP A 25 5.99 -9.23 2.59
CA ASP A 25 5.33 -10.13 1.64
C ASP A 25 3.97 -10.62 2.18
N ALA A 26 3.89 -10.91 3.48
CA ALA A 26 2.65 -11.33 4.13
C ALA A 26 1.63 -10.19 4.30
N GLU A 27 2.08 -8.95 4.46
CA GLU A 27 1.19 -7.78 4.47
C GLU A 27 0.65 -7.49 3.06
N MET A 28 1.51 -7.53 2.05
CA MET A 28 1.10 -7.36 0.67
C MET A 28 0.11 -8.42 0.20
N SER A 29 0.38 -9.70 0.52
CA SER A 29 -0.57 -10.78 0.21
C SER A 29 -1.95 -10.52 0.82
N ARG A 30 -2.02 -10.00 2.05
CA ARG A 30 -3.30 -9.65 2.71
C ARG A 30 -4.01 -8.49 2.02
N ILE A 31 -3.27 -7.46 1.61
CA ILE A 31 -3.82 -6.32 0.88
C ILE A 31 -4.38 -6.78 -0.47
N LEU A 32 -3.64 -7.61 -1.22
CA LEU A 32 -4.08 -8.16 -2.49
C LEU A 32 -5.32 -9.04 -2.32
N ASP A 33 -5.35 -9.92 -1.32
CA ASP A 33 -6.50 -10.77 -1.02
C ASP A 33 -7.74 -9.93 -0.69
N ALA A 34 -7.58 -8.84 0.05
CA ALA A 34 -8.67 -7.92 0.39
C ALA A 34 -9.11 -7.06 -0.81
N ALA A 35 -8.18 -6.69 -1.70
CA ALA A 35 -8.46 -5.90 -2.89
C ALA A 35 -9.10 -6.71 -4.01
N MET A 36 -8.77 -8.01 -4.13
CA MET A 36 -9.19 -8.89 -5.23
C MET A 36 -10.69 -8.82 -5.58
N PRO A 37 -11.63 -8.84 -4.61
CA PRO A 37 -13.07 -8.73 -4.91
C PRO A 37 -13.45 -7.44 -5.64
N TYR A 38 -12.63 -6.40 -5.55
CA TYR A 38 -12.93 -5.07 -6.05
C TYR A 38 -12.12 -4.66 -7.29
N MET A 39 -11.08 -5.42 -7.66
CA MET A 39 -10.15 -5.08 -8.75
C MET A 39 -10.81 -4.88 -10.12
N HIS A 40 -11.99 -5.47 -10.34
CA HIS A 40 -12.72 -5.41 -11.60
C HIS A 40 -13.91 -4.43 -11.58
N HIS A 41 -14.12 -3.70 -10.48
CA HIS A 41 -15.13 -2.67 -10.45
C HIS A 41 -14.66 -1.41 -11.20
N SER A 42 -15.56 -0.82 -11.97
CA SER A 42 -15.43 0.56 -12.44
C SER A 42 -15.76 1.58 -11.35
N CYS A 43 -15.40 2.85 -11.54
CA CYS A 43 -15.82 3.94 -10.66
C CYS A 43 -17.35 3.93 -10.45
N GLU A 44 -18.12 3.82 -11.53
CA GLU A 44 -19.58 3.75 -11.49
C GLU A 44 -20.07 2.52 -10.72
N SER A 45 -19.50 1.33 -10.99
CA SER A 45 -19.97 0.11 -10.34
C SER A 45 -19.63 0.05 -8.85
N VAL A 46 -18.55 0.69 -8.38
CA VAL A 46 -18.28 0.80 -6.94
C VAL A 46 -19.36 1.63 -6.27
N LEU A 47 -19.70 2.80 -6.84
CA LEU A 47 -20.73 3.66 -6.28
C LEU A 47 -22.12 3.01 -6.33
N ALA A 48 -22.43 2.29 -7.40
CA ALA A 48 -23.71 1.59 -7.53
C ALA A 48 -23.89 0.45 -6.52
N ASN A 49 -22.80 -0.25 -6.15
CA ASN A 49 -22.86 -1.41 -5.26
C ASN A 49 -22.57 -1.07 -3.78
N TYR A 50 -21.81 -0.01 -3.52
CA TYR A 50 -21.31 0.32 -2.17
C TYR A 50 -21.52 1.79 -1.79
N GLY A 51 -22.07 2.64 -2.66
CA GLY A 51 -22.18 4.08 -2.44
C GLY A 51 -23.02 4.52 -1.25
N GLU A 52 -23.85 3.64 -0.68
CA GLU A 52 -24.57 3.89 0.57
C GLU A 52 -23.68 3.74 1.82
N ASP A 53 -22.53 3.07 1.71
CA ASP A 53 -21.52 2.92 2.76
C ASP A 53 -20.23 3.64 2.36
N GLU A 54 -20.17 4.93 2.71
CA GLU A 54 -19.00 5.77 2.46
C GLU A 54 -17.70 5.20 3.06
N ASN A 55 -17.78 4.47 4.18
CA ASN A 55 -16.61 3.85 4.79
C ASN A 55 -16.11 2.68 3.94
N GLN A 56 -17.03 1.89 3.38
CA GLN A 56 -16.69 0.81 2.48
C GLN A 56 -16.08 1.32 1.17
N VAL A 57 -16.64 2.38 0.57
CA VAL A 57 -16.05 3.01 -0.62
C VAL A 57 -14.64 3.53 -0.33
N ALA A 58 -14.46 4.24 0.80
CA ALA A 58 -13.15 4.73 1.21
C ALA A 58 -12.15 3.58 1.41
N GLU A 59 -12.58 2.45 1.97
CA GLU A 59 -11.74 1.27 2.15
C GLU A 59 -11.33 0.62 0.84
N ILE A 60 -12.26 0.48 -0.11
CA ILE A 60 -11.96 -0.01 -1.46
C ILE A 60 -10.89 0.87 -2.12
N VAL A 61 -11.05 2.20 -2.04
CA VAL A 61 -10.07 3.16 -2.59
C VAL A 61 -8.72 3.02 -1.89
N ARG A 62 -8.67 2.89 -0.56
CA ARG A 62 -7.41 2.66 0.18
C ARG A 62 -6.70 1.38 -0.23
N LEU A 63 -7.44 0.29 -0.42
CA LEU A 63 -6.87 -0.97 -0.92
C LEU A 63 -6.24 -0.78 -2.30
N MET A 64 -6.92 -0.07 -3.22
CA MET A 64 -6.38 0.21 -4.54
C MET A 64 -5.14 1.12 -4.50
N VAL A 65 -5.13 2.13 -3.62
CA VAL A 65 -3.96 2.99 -3.40
C VAL A 65 -2.78 2.16 -2.90
N ALA A 66 -3.00 1.28 -1.91
CA ALA A 66 -1.94 0.43 -1.37
C ALA A 66 -1.35 -0.51 -2.43
N VAL A 67 -2.20 -1.10 -3.29
CA VAL A 67 -1.75 -1.92 -4.42
C VAL A 67 -0.95 -1.09 -5.43
N SER A 68 -1.40 0.12 -5.77
CA SER A 68 -0.68 1.01 -6.70
C SER A 68 0.70 1.42 -6.17
N LEU A 69 0.77 1.86 -4.91
CA LEU A 69 2.04 2.24 -4.27
C LEU A 69 3.03 1.07 -4.26
N PHE A 70 2.55 -0.13 -3.98
CA PHE A 70 3.40 -1.32 -4.01
C PHE A 70 3.88 -1.66 -5.42
N ASN A 71 2.99 -1.65 -6.41
CA ASN A 71 3.35 -1.93 -7.80
C ASN A 71 4.40 -0.95 -8.35
N ARG A 72 4.45 0.26 -7.81
CA ARG A 72 5.40 1.33 -8.19
C ARG A 72 6.61 1.43 -7.27
N GLU A 73 6.68 0.58 -6.24
CA GLU A 73 7.71 0.62 -5.18
C GLU A 73 7.83 2.01 -4.52
N TYR A 74 6.71 2.74 -4.43
CA TYR A 74 6.65 4.06 -3.83
C TYR A 74 6.61 3.96 -2.31
N ASN A 75 7.60 4.59 -1.68
CA ASN A 75 7.60 4.86 -0.25
C ASN A 75 7.29 6.35 -0.03
N ILE A 76 6.02 6.65 0.27
CA ILE A 76 5.54 8.03 0.44
C ILE A 76 6.30 8.78 1.53
N GLU A 77 6.67 8.12 2.63
CA GLU A 77 7.44 8.76 3.71
C GLU A 77 8.87 9.12 3.26
N ALA A 78 9.48 8.29 2.41
CA ALA A 78 10.80 8.56 1.85
C ALA A 78 10.77 9.62 0.74
N MET A 79 9.70 9.64 -0.08
CA MET A 79 9.51 10.61 -1.15
C MET A 79 9.15 12.01 -0.61
N PHE A 80 8.35 12.06 0.45
CA PHE A 80 7.83 13.28 1.05
C PHE A 80 8.17 13.30 2.55
N PRO A 81 9.41 13.65 2.94
CA PRO A 81 9.82 13.65 4.35
C PRO A 81 9.13 14.76 5.16
N ASP A 82 8.73 15.86 4.51
CA ASP A 82 7.99 16.95 5.15
C ASP A 82 6.51 16.58 5.37
N GLU A 83 6.03 16.76 6.59
CA GLU A 83 4.65 16.42 6.95
C GLU A 83 3.63 17.36 6.31
N THR A 84 4.00 18.63 6.09
CA THR A 84 3.12 19.62 5.47
C THR A 84 2.89 19.26 4.01
N GLU A 85 3.94 18.84 3.30
CA GLU A 85 3.84 18.35 1.94
C GLU A 85 3.00 17.07 1.86
N ARG A 86 3.23 16.10 2.75
CA ARG A 86 2.39 14.87 2.84
C ARG A 86 0.93 15.19 3.11
N ALA A 87 0.64 16.20 3.93
CA ALA A 87 -0.73 16.59 4.23
C ALA A 87 -1.51 17.05 2.98
N THR A 88 -0.82 17.51 1.93
CA THR A 88 -1.46 17.91 0.67
C THR A 88 -1.78 16.74 -0.28
N LEU A 89 -1.13 15.58 -0.10
CA LEU A 89 -1.25 14.46 -1.04
C LEU A 89 -2.67 13.92 -1.12
N LYS A 90 -3.39 13.89 0.00
CA LYS A 90 -4.79 13.43 0.03
C LYS A 90 -5.66 14.29 -0.90
N ASP A 91 -5.50 15.61 -0.83
CA ASP A 91 -6.33 16.54 -1.60
C ASP A 91 -5.98 16.46 -3.09
N LYS A 92 -4.68 16.39 -3.43
CA LYS A 92 -4.21 16.16 -4.81
C LYS A 92 -4.75 14.84 -5.38
N PHE A 93 -4.63 13.76 -4.63
CA PHE A 93 -5.11 12.44 -5.02
C PHE A 93 -6.64 12.44 -5.23
N THR A 94 -7.39 13.04 -4.30
CA THR A 94 -8.85 13.07 -4.38
C THR A 94 -9.29 13.84 -5.62
N ALA A 95 -8.72 15.02 -5.87
CA ALA A 95 -9.03 15.82 -7.06
C ALA A 95 -8.70 15.08 -8.37
N ALA A 96 -7.54 14.42 -8.44
CA ALA A 96 -7.15 13.65 -9.62
C ALA A 96 -8.06 12.43 -9.84
N LEU A 97 -8.43 11.72 -8.78
CA LEU A 97 -9.33 10.57 -8.85
C LEU A 97 -10.73 10.98 -9.31
N GLU A 98 -11.27 12.07 -8.76
CA GLU A 98 -12.55 12.66 -9.18
C GLU A 98 -12.51 12.99 -10.67
N GLU A 99 -11.47 13.69 -11.13
CA GLU A 99 -11.32 14.03 -12.56
C GLU A 99 -11.34 12.78 -13.45
N LYS A 100 -10.60 11.71 -13.10
CA LYS A 100 -10.58 10.49 -13.91
C LYS A 100 -11.94 9.78 -13.92
N CYS A 101 -12.58 9.64 -12.76
CA CYS A 101 -13.87 8.94 -12.65
C CYS A 101 -15.02 9.74 -13.29
N GLU A 102 -14.97 11.07 -13.28
CA GLU A 102 -15.93 11.93 -13.98
C GLU A 102 -15.74 11.90 -15.50
N ALA A 103 -14.47 11.87 -15.96
CA ALA A 103 -14.15 11.80 -17.38
C ALA A 103 -14.59 10.47 -18.03
N ASP A 104 -14.46 9.35 -17.31
CA ASP A 104 -14.97 8.04 -17.72
C ASP A 104 -15.47 7.21 -16.52
N PRO A 105 -16.78 7.24 -16.22
CA PRO A 105 -17.35 6.46 -15.10
C PRO A 105 -17.18 4.95 -15.24
N ASN A 106 -16.98 4.45 -16.47
CA ASN A 106 -16.82 3.02 -16.76
C ASN A 106 -15.36 2.55 -16.68
N THR A 107 -14.41 3.45 -16.46
CA THR A 107 -13.02 3.09 -16.25
C THR A 107 -12.87 2.22 -15.00
N LEU A 108 -11.92 1.27 -15.02
CA LEU A 108 -11.60 0.46 -13.85
C LEU A 108 -11.12 1.36 -12.72
N LEU A 109 -11.72 1.23 -11.53
CA LEU A 109 -11.33 2.02 -10.36
C LEU A 109 -9.84 1.82 -10.04
N ALA A 110 -9.34 0.59 -10.14
CA ALA A 110 -7.92 0.29 -9.92
C ALA A 110 -7.00 1.11 -10.86
N GLY A 111 -7.40 1.29 -12.12
CA GLY A 111 -6.64 2.09 -13.09
C GLY A 111 -6.75 3.59 -12.83
N ALA A 112 -7.94 4.08 -12.47
CA ALA A 112 -8.15 5.48 -12.10
C ALA A 112 -7.34 5.86 -10.84
N VAL A 113 -7.36 4.99 -9.83
CA VAL A 113 -6.57 5.18 -8.60
C VAL A 113 -5.08 5.16 -8.90
N ASP A 114 -4.60 4.22 -9.72
CA ASP A 114 -3.17 4.15 -10.07
C ASP A 114 -2.67 5.42 -10.78
N ALA A 115 -3.46 5.95 -11.73
CA ALA A 115 -3.16 7.21 -12.38
C ALA A 115 -3.21 8.40 -11.40
N ALA A 116 -4.22 8.45 -10.52
CA ALA A 116 -4.33 9.51 -9.52
C ALA A 116 -3.20 9.48 -8.48
N VAL A 117 -2.69 8.30 -8.12
CA VAL A 117 -1.50 8.15 -7.28
C VAL A 117 -0.28 8.74 -7.99
N GLU A 118 -0.07 8.39 -9.26
CA GLU A 118 1.04 8.94 -10.06
C GLU A 118 0.98 10.46 -10.19
N ASP A 119 -0.21 11.01 -10.46
CA ASP A 119 -0.45 12.46 -10.58
C ASP A 119 -0.24 13.19 -9.23
N ALA A 120 -0.60 12.57 -8.11
CA ALA A 120 -0.50 13.21 -6.79
C ALA A 120 0.94 13.31 -6.27
N VAL A 121 1.81 12.38 -6.68
CA VAL A 121 3.21 12.31 -6.21
C VAL A 121 4.21 13.01 -7.14
N HIS A 122 3.77 13.59 -8.25
CA HIS A 122 4.59 14.41 -9.16
C HIS A 122 4.12 15.88 -9.17
#